data_AF-A0A126PD89-F1
#
_entry.id   AF-A0A126PD89-F1
#
_cell.length_a   1.000
_cell.length_b   1.000
_cell.length_c   1.000
_cell.angle_alpha   90.00
_cell.angle_beta   90.00
_cell.angle_gamma   90.00
#
_symmetry.space_group_name_H-M   'P 1'
#
loop_
_entity.id
_entity.type
_entity.pdbx_description
1 polymer ?
#
loop_
_entity_poly.entity_id
_entity_poly.type
_entity_poly.pdbx_seq_one_letter_code
_entity_poly.pdbx_strand_id
1 'polypeptide(L)' 'MTISPAPELIPPLRWGQLTYYSPADIKRWGVQHFLDVVSPTEPLPIPDLGFTAEENARMDDLLREERTAAVRGL' A
#
# COMPACT_ATOMS: atom_id res chain seq x y z
N MET A 1 15.81 -8.89 -14.05
CA MET A 1 14.52 -9.57 -13.80
C MET A 1 14.43 -9.88 -12.32
N THR A 2 13.74 -9.06 -11.55
CA THR A 2 13.41 -9.38 -10.15
C THR A 2 12.30 -10.41 -10.17
N ILE A 3 12.62 -11.63 -9.73
CA ILE A 3 11.66 -12.72 -9.59
C ILE A 3 10.75 -12.33 -8.42
N SER A 4 9.50 -11.97 -8.70
CA SER A 4 8.49 -11.86 -7.64
C SER A 4 8.35 -13.24 -6.99
N PRO A 5 8.48 -13.36 -5.65
CA PRO A 5 8.28 -14.63 -4.99
C PRO A 5 6.85 -15.12 -5.25
N ALA A 6 6.70 -16.40 -5.56
CA ALA A 6 5.39 -17.03 -5.74
C ALA A 6 4.51 -16.77 -4.51
N PRO A 7 3.19 -16.54 -4.67
CA PRO A 7 2.31 -16.30 -3.54
C PRO A 7 2.34 -17.50 -2.60
N GLU A 8 2.87 -17.30 -1.39
CA GLU A 8 2.89 -18.32 -0.34
C GLU A 8 1.44 -18.62 0.05
N LEU A 9 1.03 -19.89 -0.08
CA LEU A 9 -0.36 -20.30 0.16
C LEU A 9 -0.71 -20.07 1.64
N ILE A 10 -1.75 -19.25 1.89
CA ILE A 10 -2.30 -19.03 3.23
C ILE A 10 -2.86 -20.36 3.74
N PRO A 11 -2.42 -20.87 4.90
CA PRO A 11 -2.94 -22.12 5.45
C PRO A 11 -4.45 -22.00 5.74
N PRO A 12 -5.28 -22.99 5.37
CA PRO A 12 -6.70 -22.94 5.66
C PRO A 12 -6.94 -23.03 7.17
N LEU A 13 -7.81 -22.16 7.69
CA LEU A 13 -8.28 -22.20 9.07
C LEU A 13 -9.05 -23.49 9.32
N ARG A 14 -8.55 -24.35 10.21
CA ARG A 14 -9.24 -25.58 10.61
C ARG A 14 -10.17 -25.29 11.78
N TRP A 15 -11.47 -25.33 11.53
CA TRP A 15 -12.49 -25.18 12.57
C TRP A 15 -12.31 -26.24 13.66
N GLY A 16 -12.28 -25.81 14.93
CA GLY A 16 -12.13 -26.69 16.09
C GLY A 16 -10.69 -27.05 16.47
N GLN A 17 -9.68 -26.54 15.74
CA GLN A 17 -8.27 -26.68 16.11
C GLN A 17 -7.62 -25.32 16.37
N LEU A 18 -6.82 -25.24 17.44
CA LEU A 18 -6.07 -24.02 17.77
C LEU A 18 -4.95 -23.87 16.73
N THR A 19 -5.12 -22.95 15.80
CA THR A 19 -4.13 -22.67 14.75
C THR A 19 -3.31 -21.46 15.19
N TYR A 20 -2.02 -21.67 15.44
CA TYR A 20 -1.12 -20.59 15.85
C TYR A 20 -0.47 -19.96 14.64
N TYR A 21 -0.68 -18.66 14.48
CA TYR A 21 -0.02 -17.85 13.46
C TYR A 21 0.84 -16.79 14.13
N SER A 22 1.97 -16.46 13.51
CA SER A 22 2.75 -15.33 13.99
C SER A 22 1.96 -14.03 13.74
N PRO A 23 2.10 -13.01 14.60
CA PRO A 23 1.50 -11.71 14.34
C PRO A 23 1.94 -11.09 13.00
N ALA A 24 3.14 -11.41 12.53
CA ALA A 24 3.65 -10.96 11.24
C ALA A 24 2.86 -11.60 10.07
N ASP A 25 2.57 -12.90 10.17
CA ASP A 25 1.81 -13.62 9.15
C ASP A 25 0.36 -13.14 9.08
N ILE A 26 -0.28 -12.93 10.23
CA ILE A 26 -1.65 -12.39 10.29
C ILE A 26 -1.72 -11.03 9.58
N LYS A 27 -0.76 -10.15 9.85
CA LYS A 27 -0.70 -8.83 9.18
C LYS A 27 -0.50 -8.98 7.68
N ARG A 28 0.46 -9.79 7.26
CA ARG A 28 0.78 -10.01 5.85
C ARG A 28 -0.41 -10.58 5.08
N TRP A 29 -1.03 -11.65 5.58
CA TRP A 29 -2.17 -12.29 4.93
C TRP A 29 -3.42 -11.43 4.98
N GLY A 30 -3.66 -10.70 6.07
CA GLY A 30 -4.76 -9.75 6.16
C GLY A 30 -4.64 -8.63 5.11
N VAL A 31 -3.43 -8.09 4.92
CA VAL A 31 -3.16 -7.10 3.87
C VAL A 31 -3.34 -7.71 2.48
N GLN A 32 -2.78 -8.90 2.22
CA GLN A 32 -2.92 -9.55 0.92
C GLN A 32 -4.38 -9.85 0.59
N HIS A 33 -5.14 -10.41 1.54
CA HIS A 33 -6.55 -10.71 1.37
C HIS A 33 -7.39 -9.45 1.13
N PHE A 34 -7.08 -8.35 1.83
CA PHE A 34 -7.70 -7.06 1.57
C PHE A 34 -7.44 -6.61 0.14
N LEU A 35 -6.20 -6.67 -0.33
CA LEU A 35 -5.83 -6.27 -1.70
C LEU A 35 -6.50 -7.16 -2.76
N ASP A 36 -6.62 -8.46 -2.51
CA ASP A 36 -7.16 -9.41 -3.49
C ASP A 36 -8.69 -9.40 -3.57
N VAL A 37 -9.38 -9.20 -2.44
CA VAL A 37 -10.83 -9.40 -2.33
C VAL A 37 -11.62 -8.11 -2.12
N VAL A 38 -11.04 -7.15 -1.40
CA VAL A 38 -11.77 -5.94 -0.92
C VAL A 38 -11.34 -4.69 -1.67
N SER A 39 -10.06 -4.59 -2.01
CA SER A 39 -9.53 -3.41 -2.69
C SER A 39 -10.20 -3.25 -4.05
N PRO A 40 -10.53 -2.01 -4.45
CA PRO A 40 -10.93 -1.72 -5.82
C PRO A 40 -9.87 -2.26 -6.78
N THR A 41 -10.30 -3.07 -7.75
CA THR A 41 -9.46 -3.57 -8.84
C THR A 41 -9.20 -2.49 -9.89
N GLU A 42 -10.10 -1.51 -9.98
CA GLU A 42 -9.96 -0.34 -10.83
C GLU A 42 -9.44 0.85 -10.00
N PRO A 43 -8.60 1.72 -10.60
CA PRO A 43 -8.20 2.96 -9.96
C PRO A 43 -9.42 3.75 -9.50
N LEU A 44 -9.37 4.25 -8.27
CA LEU A 44 -10.42 5.14 -7.77
C LEU A 44 -10.47 6.38 -8.66
N PRO A 45 -11.64 6.77 -9.19
CA PRO A 45 -11.77 7.99 -9.95
C PRO A 45 -11.44 9.16 -9.03
N ILE A 46 -10.29 9.79 -9.27
CA ILE A 46 -9.94 11.03 -8.58
C ILE A 46 -10.83 12.11 -9.21
N PRO A 47 -11.70 12.77 -8.43
CA PRO A 47 -12.50 13.86 -8.96
C PRO A 47 -11.60 14.99 -9.43
N ASP A 48 -12.07 15.80 -10.37
CA ASP A 48 -11.40 17.06 -10.67
C ASP A 48 -11.41 17.93 -9.40
N LEU A 49 -10.23 18.13 -8.81
CA LEU A 49 -10.06 18.88 -7.57
C LEU A 49 -9.99 20.40 -7.85
N GLY A 50 -10.00 20.82 -9.12
CA GLY A 50 -10.02 22.23 -9.51
C GLY A 50 -8.68 22.94 -9.35
N PHE A 51 -7.58 22.22 -9.16
CA PHE A 51 -6.26 22.82 -9.02
C PHE A 51 -5.75 23.38 -10.34
N THR A 52 -5.32 24.64 -10.32
CA THR A 52 -4.70 25.27 -11.49
C THR A 52 -3.29 24.73 -11.73
N ALA A 53 -2.77 24.95 -12.94
CA ALA A 53 -1.38 24.60 -13.27
C ALA A 53 -0.37 25.31 -12.34
N GLU A 54 -0.66 26.54 -11.91
CA GLU A 54 0.19 27.29 -11.00
C GLU A 54 0.16 26.73 -9.58
N GLU A 55 -1.01 26.27 -9.11
CA GLU A 55 -1.15 25.60 -7.82
C GLU A 55 -0.39 24.28 -7.77
N ASN A 56 -0.50 23.49 -8.84
CA ASN A 56 0.25 22.24 -8.97
C ASN A 56 1.77 22.48 -8.99
N ALA A 57 2.24 23.49 -9.74
CA ALA A 57 3.65 23.84 -9.77
C ALA A 57 4.18 24.25 -8.39
N ARG A 58 3.42 25.03 -7.62
CA ARG A 58 3.78 25.37 -6.24
C ARG A 58 3.87 24.14 -5.33
N MET A 59 2.93 23.20 -5.48
CA MET A 59 2.95 21.95 -4.70
C MET A 59 4.16 21.08 -5.05
N ASP A 60 4.52 21.00 -6.34
CA ASP A 60 5.68 20.24 -6.80
C ASP A 60 6.99 20.79 -6.21
N ASP A 61 7.10 22.11 -6.08
CA ASP A 61 8.24 22.76 -5.45
C ASP A 61 8.32 22.45 -3.95
N LEU A 62 7.20 22.56 -3.23
CA LEU A 62 7.12 22.19 -1.80
C LEU A 62 7.50 20.72 -1.56
N LEU A 63 6.98 19.80 -2.37
CA LEU A 63 7.29 18.37 -2.26
C LEU A 63 8.77 18.08 -2.55
N ARG A 64 9.39 18.83 -3.47
CA ARG A 64 10.82 18.71 -3.78
C ARG A 64 11.68 19.20 -2.62
N GLU A 65 11.29 20.30 -1.99
CA GLU A 65 11.96 20.84 -0.81
C GLU A 65 11.86 19.87 0.38
N GLU A 66 10.66 19.37 0.68
CA GLU A 66 10.41 18.37 1.73
C GLU A 66 11.22 17.09 1.50
N ARG A 67 11.23 16.56 0.27
CA ARG A 67 12.04 15.39 -0.07
C ARG A 67 13.53 15.64 0.13
N THR A 68 13.99 16.85 -0.18
CA THR A 68 15.40 17.24 0.01
C THR A 68 15.74 17.41 1.49
N ALA A 69 14.83 17.96 2.29
CA ALA A 69 14.97 18.09 3.74
C ALA A 69 15.00 16.71 4.42
N ALA A 70 14.08 15.81 4.06
CA ALA A 70 14.03 14.44 4.57
C ALA A 70 15.29 13.63 4.24
N VAL A 71 15.86 13.81 3.04
CA VAL A 71 17.15 13.19 2.65
C VAL A 71 18.33 13.77 3.44
N ARG A 72 18.24 15.03 3.87
CA ARG A 72 19.25 15.71 4.70
C ARG A 72 19.11 15.40 6.20
N GLY A 73 18.08 14.64 6.61
CA GLY A 73 17.92 14.14 7.97
C GLY A 73 17.66 15.22 9.02
N LEU A 74 16.97 16.30 8.66
CA LEU A 74 16.38 17.25 9.62
C LEU A 74 14.99 16.76 10.07
#